data_AF-A0A9D9ZZG5-F1
#
_entry.id   AF-A0A9D9ZZG5-F1
#
_cell.length_a   1.000
_cell.length_b   1.000
_cell.length_c   1.000
_cell.angle_alpha   90.00
_cell.angle_beta   90.00
_cell.angle_gamma   90.00
#
_symmetry.space_group_name_H-M   'P 1'
#
loop_
_entity.id
_entity.type
_entity.pdbx_description
1 polymer ?
#
loop_
_entity_poly.entity_id
_entity_poly.type
_entity_poly.pdbx_seq_one_letter_code
_entity_poly.pdbx_strand_id
1 'polypeptide(L)'
;MRSLPPAGLGQRDVLTHKPGLAPFALQRFGGRHGRIQEHAAELPADIDIALLSLAYHHMPWDDKATHLREMSGKVNHLLLMEMDGDNDTPQLGSPELAVSVYQSYGPLIDAIFAHDAPITVTQSCVDNFVMAEVISFLTQPRGRRNDYHMLRGQWTRIFSENLDGHHPRGEATVLTSDGCEFFACHWSR
;
A
#
# COMPACT_ATOMS: atom_id res chain seq x y z
N MET A 1 4.08 44.41 20.31
CA MET A 1 2.64 44.47 19.99
C MET A 1 2.48 44.70 18.49
N ARG A 2 2.20 43.64 17.72
CA ARG A 2 1.36 43.60 16.50
C ARG A 2 1.44 42.18 15.95
N SER A 3 0.35 41.46 16.19
CA SER A 3 0.04 40.11 15.75
C SER A 3 -0.12 40.04 14.22
N LEU A 4 0.42 38.98 13.62
CA LEU A 4 0.04 38.55 12.27
C LEU A 4 -1.40 37.99 12.29
N PRO A 5 -2.21 38.22 11.25
CA PRO A 5 -3.57 37.67 11.18
C PRO A 5 -3.55 36.17 10.85
N PRO A 6 -4.58 35.41 11.23
CA PRO A 6 -4.69 33.99 10.90
C PRO A 6 -5.10 33.84 9.44
N ALA A 7 -4.41 32.98 8.69
CA ALA A 7 -4.85 32.54 7.36
C ALA A 7 -5.96 31.50 7.54
N GLY A 8 -7.21 31.94 7.40
CA GLY A 8 -8.37 31.07 7.29
C GLY A 8 -8.73 30.81 5.82
N LEU A 9 -9.42 29.67 5.65
CA LEU A 9 -10.45 29.39 4.65
C LEU A 9 -9.99 29.03 3.22
N GLY A 10 -10.00 27.72 2.98
CA GLY A 10 -10.78 27.10 1.91
C GLY A 10 -10.52 27.59 0.49
N GLN A 11 -9.45 27.09 -0.12
CA GLN A 11 -9.26 27.21 -1.57
C GLN A 11 -10.22 26.24 -2.28
N ARG A 12 -11.37 26.76 -2.71
CA ARG A 12 -12.26 26.09 -3.66
C ARG A 12 -11.69 26.30 -5.05
N ASP A 13 -10.93 25.34 -5.56
CA ASP A 13 -10.57 25.31 -6.97
C ASP A 13 -11.82 24.95 -7.78
N VAL A 14 -12.39 25.94 -8.45
CA VAL A 14 -13.53 25.77 -9.36
C VAL A 14 -12.98 25.29 -10.70
N LEU A 15 -12.95 23.97 -10.90
CA LEU A 15 -12.85 23.39 -12.25
C LEU A 15 -14.18 23.64 -12.97
N THR A 16 -14.14 24.38 -14.07
CA THR A 16 -15.31 24.72 -14.87
C THR A 16 -15.97 23.47 -15.45
N HIS A 17 -17.20 23.18 -15.01
CA HIS A 17 -18.02 22.03 -15.41
C HIS A 17 -18.68 22.22 -16.79
N LYS A 18 -18.79 21.11 -17.56
CA LYS A 18 -19.77 20.97 -18.64
C LYS A 18 -21.19 20.83 -18.04
N PRO A 19 -22.22 21.50 -18.59
CA PRO A 19 -23.59 21.39 -18.09
C PRO A 19 -24.19 20.00 -18.41
N GLY A 20 -24.74 19.32 -17.41
CA GLY A 20 -25.50 18.07 -17.56
C GLY A 20 -25.08 16.89 -16.67
N LEU A 21 -23.93 16.97 -16.00
CA LEU A 21 -23.52 16.00 -14.98
C LEU A 21 -23.87 16.54 -13.60
N ALA A 22 -24.51 15.73 -12.75
CA ALA A 22 -24.64 16.04 -11.33
C ALA A 22 -23.26 16.40 -10.77
N PRO A 23 -23.13 17.44 -9.92
CA PRO A 23 -21.84 17.84 -9.39
C PRO A 23 -21.22 16.66 -8.67
N PHE A 24 -20.09 16.17 -9.19
CA PHE A 24 -19.24 15.23 -8.46
C PHE A 24 -18.61 16.05 -7.34
N ALA A 25 -19.19 15.99 -6.15
CA ALA A 25 -18.64 16.65 -4.98
C ALA A 25 -17.36 15.91 -4.60
N LEU A 26 -16.21 16.41 -5.04
CA LEU A 26 -14.92 15.95 -4.53
C LEU A 26 -14.82 16.40 -3.07
N GLN A 27 -15.20 15.52 -2.15
CA GLN A 27 -14.98 15.74 -0.74
C GLN A 27 -13.51 15.43 -0.42
N ARG A 28 -12.68 16.48 -0.42
CA ARG A 28 -11.32 16.38 0.12
C ARG A 28 -11.41 16.37 1.64
N PHE A 29 -11.28 15.20 2.24
CA PHE A 29 -10.88 15.12 3.64
C PHE A 29 -9.45 15.68 3.71
N GLY A 30 -9.22 16.68 4.57
CA GLY A 30 -7.92 17.38 4.64
C GLY A 30 -6.75 16.39 4.78
N GLY A 31 -5.56 16.78 4.30
CA GLY A 31 -4.38 15.92 4.37
C GLY A 31 -4.07 15.55 5.82
N ARG A 32 -4.11 14.25 6.12
CA ARG A 32 -3.72 13.70 7.41
C ARG A 32 -2.32 13.11 7.30
N HIS A 33 -1.51 13.31 8.32
CA HIS A 33 -0.17 12.74 8.43
C HIS A 33 -0.23 11.54 9.39
N GLY A 34 0.53 10.49 9.12
CA GLY A 34 0.58 9.28 9.94
C GLY A 34 0.35 8.02 9.12
N ARG A 35 0.24 6.89 9.82
CA ARG A 35 0.02 5.59 9.19
C ARG A 35 -1.46 5.43 8.83
N ILE A 36 -1.77 4.74 7.73
CA ILE A 36 -3.15 4.65 7.24
C ILE A 36 -4.11 4.04 8.27
N GLN A 37 -3.63 3.08 9.07
CA GLN A 37 -4.43 2.44 10.12
C GLN A 37 -4.84 3.37 11.26
N GLU A 38 -4.13 4.48 11.46
CA GLU A 38 -4.44 5.45 12.51
C GLU A 38 -5.68 6.28 12.15
N HIS A 39 -5.99 6.38 10.85
CA HIS A 39 -7.05 7.25 10.33
C HIS A 39 -8.32 6.50 9.93
N ALA A 40 -8.28 5.16 9.94
CA ALA A 40 -9.35 4.31 9.43
C ALA A 40 -10.70 4.56 10.12
N ALA A 41 -10.69 4.72 11.45
CA ALA A 41 -11.88 4.97 12.26
C ALA A 41 -12.61 6.27 11.85
N GLU A 42 -11.85 7.27 11.43
CA GLU A 42 -12.34 8.61 11.10
C GLU A 42 -12.76 8.76 9.63
N LEU A 43 -12.61 7.71 8.81
CA LEU A 43 -13.09 7.71 7.44
C LEU A 43 -14.63 7.67 7.42
N PRO A 44 -15.27 8.35 6.45
CA PRO A 44 -16.72 8.30 6.30
C PRO A 44 -17.18 6.87 5.96
N ALA A 45 -18.44 6.58 6.21
CA ALA A 45 -19.13 5.47 5.58
C ALA A 45 -19.38 5.78 4.08
N ASP A 46 -19.86 4.80 3.34
CA ASP A 46 -20.31 4.94 1.94
C ASP A 46 -19.21 5.37 0.95
N ILE A 47 -17.96 4.97 1.18
CA ILE A 47 -16.87 5.12 0.22
C ILE A 47 -17.12 4.17 -0.96
N ASP A 48 -17.32 4.72 -2.15
CA ASP A 48 -17.54 3.91 -3.35
C ASP A 48 -16.34 3.00 -3.64
N ILE A 49 -15.13 3.56 -3.62
CA ILE A 49 -13.90 2.85 -3.97
C ILE A 49 -12.75 3.26 -3.06
N ALA A 50 -12.09 2.27 -2.45
CA ALA A 50 -10.76 2.42 -1.86
C ALA A 50 -9.71 1.82 -2.80
N LEU A 51 -8.77 2.64 -3.25
CA LEU A 51 -7.58 2.20 -4.00
C LEU A 51 -6.36 2.17 -3.07
N LEU A 52 -5.78 0.99 -2.94
CA LEU A 52 -4.67 0.67 -2.05
C LEU A 52 -3.50 0.18 -2.92
N SER A 53 -2.72 1.12 -3.44
CA SER A 53 -1.58 0.82 -4.31
C SER A 53 -0.29 0.94 -3.51
N LEU A 54 0.39 -0.19 -3.29
CA LEU A 54 1.66 -0.26 -2.56
C LEU A 54 1.60 0.46 -1.22
N ALA A 55 0.55 0.16 -0.44
CA ALA A 55 0.19 0.92 0.75
C ALA A 55 0.03 0.05 1.99
N TYR A 56 -0.39 -1.21 1.83
CA TYR A 56 -0.67 -2.07 2.96
C TYR A 56 0.54 -2.88 3.42
N HIS A 57 1.58 -3.05 2.58
CA HIS A 57 2.79 -3.74 2.99
C HIS A 57 3.50 -3.09 4.19
N HIS A 58 3.22 -1.84 4.55
CA HIS A 58 3.75 -1.20 5.76
C HIS A 58 3.08 -1.66 7.07
N MET A 59 2.07 -2.53 7.01
CA MET A 59 1.36 -3.08 8.18
C MET A 59 1.62 -4.57 8.30
N PRO A 60 1.95 -5.14 9.48
CA PRO A 60 1.96 -6.58 9.67
C PRO A 60 0.55 -7.17 9.53
N TRP A 61 0.44 -8.47 9.25
CA TRP A 61 -0.82 -9.21 9.08
C TRP A 61 -1.92 -8.80 10.06
N ASP A 62 -1.61 -8.76 11.36
CA ASP A 62 -2.58 -8.53 12.42
C ASP A 62 -3.18 -7.11 12.38
N ASP A 63 -2.35 -6.14 12.00
CA ASP A 63 -2.76 -4.75 11.79
C ASP A 63 -3.58 -4.63 10.50
N LYS A 64 -3.17 -5.31 9.41
CA LYS A 64 -3.94 -5.37 8.16
C LYS A 64 -5.35 -5.93 8.43
N ALA A 65 -5.47 -7.01 9.19
CA ALA A 65 -6.75 -7.64 9.52
C ALA A 65 -7.65 -6.69 10.33
N THR A 66 -7.08 -6.01 11.32
CA THR A 66 -7.81 -5.00 12.12
C THR A 66 -8.28 -3.84 11.26
N HIS A 67 -7.40 -3.32 10.42
CA HIS A 67 -7.73 -2.25 9.48
C HIS A 67 -8.82 -2.65 8.49
N LEU A 68 -8.76 -3.87 7.94
CA LEU A 68 -9.76 -4.37 7.01
C LEU A 68 -11.15 -4.52 7.62
N ARG A 69 -11.25 -4.97 8.88
CA ARG A 69 -12.54 -5.02 9.59
C ARG A 69 -13.16 -3.63 9.74
N GLU A 70 -12.35 -2.62 10.06
CA GLU A 70 -12.80 -1.24 10.15
C GLU A 70 -13.25 -0.69 8.77
N MET A 71 -12.50 -1.02 7.72
CA MET A 71 -12.80 -0.59 6.36
C MET A 71 -14.01 -1.31 5.76
N SER A 72 -14.25 -2.57 6.14
CA SER A 72 -15.31 -3.41 5.58
C SER A 72 -16.66 -2.69 5.61
N GLY A 73 -17.01 -2.08 6.75
CA GLY A 73 -18.25 -1.33 6.94
C GLY A 73 -18.37 -0.03 6.12
N LYS A 74 -17.28 0.44 5.53
CA LYS A 74 -17.15 1.79 4.96
C LYS A 74 -17.00 1.80 3.44
N VAL A 75 -16.51 0.71 2.84
CA VAL A 75 -16.25 0.65 1.40
C VAL A 75 -17.22 -0.27 0.67
N ASN A 76 -17.53 0.09 -0.58
CA ASN A 76 -18.25 -0.77 -1.53
C ASN A 76 -17.28 -1.59 -2.39
N HIS A 77 -16.20 -0.96 -2.85
CA HIS A 77 -15.15 -1.58 -3.65
C HIS A 77 -13.78 -1.34 -3.01
N LEU A 78 -12.95 -2.39 -2.97
CA LEU A 78 -11.56 -2.34 -2.55
C LEU A 78 -10.68 -2.87 -3.68
N LEU A 79 -9.76 -2.02 -4.14
CA LEU A 79 -8.77 -2.33 -5.16
C LEU A 79 -7.40 -2.34 -4.47
N LEU A 80 -6.73 -3.47 -4.48
CA LEU A 80 -5.36 -3.62 -3.98
C LEU A 80 -4.41 -3.73 -5.18
N MET A 81 -3.24 -3.10 -5.10
CA MET A 81 -2.09 -3.43 -5.95
C MET A 81 -0.87 -3.57 -5.05
N GLU A 82 -0.24 -4.74 -5.03
CA GLU A 82 0.90 -5.05 -4.15
C GLU A 82 1.92 -5.97 -4.84
N MET A 83 3.11 -6.06 -4.24
CA MET A 83 4.12 -7.06 -4.59
C MET A 83 3.68 -8.44 -4.08
N ASP A 84 3.88 -9.48 -4.89
CA ASP A 84 3.67 -10.88 -4.52
C ASP A 84 4.95 -11.42 -3.84
N GLY A 85 5.03 -11.29 -2.52
CA GLY A 85 6.22 -11.68 -1.75
C GLY A 85 5.88 -12.17 -0.35
N ASP A 86 6.59 -13.18 0.16
CA ASP A 86 6.32 -13.78 1.48
C ASP A 86 7.18 -13.13 2.57
N ASN A 87 7.13 -11.81 2.74
CA ASN A 87 8.04 -11.13 3.67
C ASN A 87 7.42 -10.89 5.07
N ASP A 88 6.10 -11.04 5.24
CA ASP A 88 5.40 -10.81 6.51
C ASP A 88 5.67 -11.93 7.53
N THR A 89 5.39 -13.18 7.16
CA THR A 89 5.33 -14.30 8.11
C THR A 89 6.67 -14.94 8.48
N PRO A 90 7.70 -14.97 7.60
CA PRO A 90 9.00 -15.54 7.97
C PRO A 90 9.68 -14.82 9.12
N GLN A 91 10.27 -15.61 10.01
CA GLN A 91 10.90 -15.11 11.24
C GLN A 91 12.35 -14.69 11.01
N LEU A 92 12.85 -13.79 11.86
CA LEU A 92 14.23 -13.33 11.78
C LEU A 92 15.20 -14.51 11.93
N GLY A 93 16.20 -14.58 11.04
CA GLY A 93 17.20 -15.65 11.03
C GLY A 93 16.71 -16.97 10.42
N SER A 94 15.48 -17.04 9.91
CA SER A 94 14.97 -18.24 9.25
C SER A 94 15.44 -18.31 7.79
N PRO A 95 15.69 -19.53 7.24
CA PRO A 95 15.99 -19.70 5.83
C PRO A 95 14.90 -19.14 4.90
N GLU A 96 13.63 -19.26 5.30
CA GLU A 96 12.48 -18.76 4.55
C GLU A 96 12.55 -17.25 4.38
N LEU A 97 12.96 -16.51 5.41
CA LEU A 97 13.13 -15.06 5.31
C LEU A 97 14.26 -14.71 4.35
N ALA A 98 15.39 -15.40 4.42
CA ALA A 98 16.52 -15.16 3.53
C ALA A 98 16.15 -15.42 2.05
N VAL A 99 15.46 -16.53 1.79
CA VAL A 99 14.97 -16.89 0.44
C VAL A 99 13.95 -15.87 -0.05
N SER A 100 12.99 -15.50 0.80
CA SER A 100 11.93 -14.54 0.49
C SER A 100 12.51 -13.15 0.15
N VAL A 101 13.48 -12.65 0.92
CA VAL A 101 14.17 -11.39 0.62
C VAL A 101 14.95 -11.48 -0.69
N TYR A 102 15.70 -12.57 -0.90
CA TYR A 102 16.45 -12.78 -2.13
C TYR A 102 15.54 -12.79 -3.37
N GLN A 103 14.42 -13.52 -3.30
CA GLN A 103 13.48 -13.64 -4.40
C GLN A 103 12.78 -12.31 -4.71
N SER A 104 12.31 -11.58 -3.69
CA SER A 104 11.57 -10.33 -3.93
C SER A 104 12.47 -9.16 -4.32
N TYR A 105 13.67 -9.04 -3.73
CA TYR A 105 14.51 -7.84 -3.87
C TYR A 105 15.72 -8.02 -4.79
N GLY A 106 16.25 -9.24 -4.98
CA GLY A 106 17.36 -9.49 -5.92
C GLY A 106 17.03 -9.03 -7.34
N PRO A 107 15.93 -9.51 -7.93
CA PRO A 107 15.46 -9.08 -9.24
C PRO A 107 15.16 -7.58 -9.35
N LEU A 108 14.63 -6.98 -8.27
CA LEU A 108 14.36 -5.55 -8.24
C LEU A 108 15.66 -4.74 -8.32
N ILE A 109 16.69 -5.16 -7.60
CA ILE A 109 18.04 -4.58 -7.66
C ILE A 109 18.62 -4.76 -9.07
N ASP A 110 18.54 -5.96 -9.63
CA ASP A 110 19.02 -6.24 -10.99
C ASP A 110 18.32 -5.36 -12.03
N ALA A 111 16.99 -5.19 -11.93
CA ALA A 111 16.21 -4.32 -12.80
C ALA A 111 16.62 -2.84 -12.69
N ILE A 112 16.92 -2.37 -11.47
CA ILE A 112 17.42 -1.00 -11.25
C ILE A 112 18.80 -0.82 -11.89
N PHE A 113 19.70 -1.79 -11.77
CA PHE A 113 21.03 -1.73 -12.39
C PHE A 113 21.01 -1.94 -13.91
N ALA A 114 20.00 -2.64 -14.45
CA ALA A 114 19.79 -2.80 -15.88
C ALA A 114 19.24 -1.54 -16.56
N HIS A 115 18.68 -0.60 -15.80
CA HIS A 115 18.22 0.68 -16.34
C HIS A 115 19.41 1.50 -16.87
N ASP A 116 19.20 2.22 -17.98
CA ASP A 116 20.22 3.06 -18.65
C ASP A 116 20.56 4.37 -17.91
N ALA A 117 20.23 4.45 -16.62
CA ALA A 117 20.51 5.63 -15.80
C ALA A 117 21.99 5.66 -15.39
N PRO A 118 22.55 6.84 -15.06
CA PRO A 118 23.90 6.93 -14.53
C PRO A 118 24.08 6.02 -13.30
N ILE A 119 25.22 5.34 -13.21
CA ILE A 119 25.48 4.36 -12.14
C ILE A 119 25.31 4.94 -10.73
N THR A 120 25.62 6.22 -10.53
CA THR A 120 25.44 6.89 -9.24
C THR A 120 23.97 7.06 -8.87
N VAL A 121 23.09 7.21 -9.87
CA VAL A 121 21.62 7.30 -9.68
C VAL A 121 21.06 5.93 -9.34
N THR A 122 21.46 4.88 -10.06
CA THR A 122 21.00 3.51 -9.78
C THR A 122 21.46 3.04 -8.40
N GLN A 123 22.73 3.27 -8.04
CA GLN A 123 23.25 3.03 -6.69
C GLN A 123 22.46 3.78 -5.63
N SER A 124 22.22 5.09 -5.83
CA SER A 124 21.43 5.88 -4.88
C SER A 124 20.00 5.38 -4.75
N CYS A 125 19.40 4.86 -5.84
CA CYS A 125 18.07 4.27 -5.79
C CYS A 125 18.06 3.00 -4.93
N VAL A 126 19.01 2.10 -5.16
CA VAL A 126 19.14 0.85 -4.39
C VAL A 126 19.43 1.16 -2.92
N ASP A 127 20.38 2.03 -2.63
CA ASP A 127 20.79 2.33 -1.25
C ASP A 127 19.67 2.99 -0.44
N ASN A 128 18.95 3.96 -1.03
CA ASN A 128 17.96 4.74 -0.31
C ASN A 128 16.58 4.09 -0.22
N PHE A 129 16.19 3.24 -1.18
CA PHE A 129 14.84 2.67 -1.24
C PHE A 129 14.81 1.15 -1.03
N VAL A 130 15.78 0.41 -1.58
CA VAL A 130 15.74 -1.05 -1.55
C VAL A 130 16.52 -1.61 -0.36
N MET A 131 17.75 -1.14 -0.15
CA MET A 131 18.62 -1.66 0.91
C MET A 131 18.12 -1.33 2.30
N ALA A 132 17.42 -0.19 2.48
CA ALA A 132 16.76 0.12 3.75
C ALA A 132 15.78 -0.99 4.17
N GLU A 133 14.99 -1.50 3.22
CA GLU A 133 14.01 -2.56 3.45
C GLU A 133 14.68 -3.92 3.65
N VAL A 134 15.65 -4.27 2.78
CA VAL A 134 16.44 -5.51 2.92
C VAL A 134 17.13 -5.58 4.29
N ILE A 135 17.76 -4.49 4.73
CA ILE A 135 18.39 -4.41 6.05
C ILE A 135 17.34 -4.56 7.15
N SER A 136 16.19 -3.90 7.02
CA SER A 136 15.08 -4.06 7.97
C SER A 136 14.66 -5.53 8.10
N PHE A 137 14.43 -6.25 7.00
CA PHE A 137 14.08 -7.68 7.04
C PHE A 137 15.13 -8.52 7.75
N LEU A 138 16.40 -8.34 7.38
CA LEU A 138 17.49 -9.21 7.84
C LEU A 138 18.01 -8.87 9.24
N THR A 139 17.59 -7.75 9.82
CA THR A 139 18.07 -7.30 11.14
C THR A 139 16.97 -7.08 12.18
N GLN A 140 15.72 -6.88 11.76
CA GLN A 140 14.61 -6.60 12.67
C GLN A 140 13.64 -7.79 12.80
N PRO A 141 13.13 -8.05 14.02
CA PRO A 141 12.06 -9.03 14.20
C PRO A 141 10.77 -8.54 13.54
N ARG A 142 9.89 -9.48 13.19
CA ARG A 142 8.53 -9.18 12.72
C ARG A 142 7.81 -8.25 13.71
N GLY A 143 7.07 -7.27 13.20
CA GLY A 143 6.40 -6.22 13.99
C GLY A 143 7.25 -4.97 14.20
N ARG A 144 8.57 -5.04 13.94
CA ARG A 144 9.49 -3.88 13.96
C ARG A 144 10.12 -3.57 12.61
N ARG A 145 9.87 -4.41 11.60
CA ARG A 145 10.28 -4.17 10.22
C ARG A 145 9.49 -2.99 9.64
N ASN A 146 10.08 -2.36 8.64
CA ASN A 146 9.44 -1.36 7.80
C ASN A 146 8.32 -1.98 6.94
N ASP A 147 8.60 -3.12 6.30
CA ASP A 147 7.70 -3.76 5.33
C ASP A 147 7.29 -5.21 5.67
N TYR A 148 6.16 -5.63 5.08
CA TYR A 148 5.42 -6.87 5.32
C TYR A 148 4.63 -7.27 4.06
N HIS A 149 5.32 -7.60 2.97
CA HIS A 149 4.68 -8.13 1.76
C HIS A 149 4.06 -9.50 2.03
N MET A 150 2.98 -9.81 1.30
CA MET A 150 2.28 -11.09 1.39
C MET A 150 2.06 -11.69 0.01
N LEU A 151 2.02 -13.02 -0.04
CA LEU A 151 1.66 -13.78 -1.23
C LEU A 151 0.19 -13.53 -1.62
N ARG A 152 -0.17 -13.71 -2.90
CA ARG A 152 -1.57 -13.62 -3.38
C ARG A 152 -2.56 -14.45 -2.56
N GLY A 153 -2.18 -15.68 -2.21
CA GLY A 153 -3.02 -16.57 -1.40
C GLY A 153 -3.22 -16.04 0.03
N GLN A 154 -2.21 -15.38 0.58
CA GLN A 154 -2.26 -14.71 1.88
C GLN A 154 -3.20 -13.48 1.83
N TRP A 155 -3.12 -12.67 0.77
CA TRP A 155 -4.06 -11.56 0.52
C TRP A 155 -5.51 -12.02 0.35
N THR A 156 -5.72 -13.06 -0.46
CA THR A 156 -7.05 -13.66 -0.65
C THR A 156 -7.65 -14.11 0.68
N ARG A 157 -6.83 -14.78 1.51
CA ARG A 157 -7.25 -15.24 2.83
C ARG A 157 -7.63 -14.08 3.73
N ILE A 158 -6.76 -13.09 3.92
CA ILE A 158 -7.03 -12.00 4.87
C ILE A 158 -8.25 -11.18 4.45
N PHE A 159 -8.49 -10.99 3.15
CA PHE A 159 -9.70 -10.33 2.65
C PHE A 159 -10.95 -11.16 2.89
N SER A 160 -10.93 -12.46 2.60
CA SER A 160 -12.06 -13.35 2.87
C SER A 160 -12.44 -13.41 4.35
N GLU A 161 -11.46 -13.26 5.24
CA GLU A 161 -11.65 -13.33 6.69
C GLU A 161 -12.07 -11.99 7.33
N ASN A 162 -11.84 -10.84 6.67
CA ASN A 162 -11.97 -9.52 7.31
C ASN A 162 -12.78 -8.48 6.51
N LEU A 163 -13.09 -8.73 5.23
CA LEU A 163 -13.97 -7.87 4.42
C LEU A 163 -15.38 -8.45 4.36
N ASP A 164 -16.09 -8.42 5.50
CA ASP A 164 -17.46 -8.91 5.62
C ASP A 164 -18.37 -8.43 4.46
N GLY A 165 -19.02 -9.40 3.81
CA GLY A 165 -19.93 -9.15 2.68
C GLY A 165 -19.25 -8.84 1.35
N HIS A 166 -17.92 -8.76 1.29
CA HIS A 166 -17.19 -8.58 0.03
C HIS A 166 -16.84 -9.91 -0.64
N HIS A 167 -16.80 -9.89 -1.96
CA HIS A 167 -16.48 -11.03 -2.82
C HIS A 167 -15.39 -10.65 -3.83
N PRO A 168 -14.54 -11.62 -4.23
CA PRO A 168 -13.54 -11.37 -5.26
C PRO A 168 -14.21 -11.12 -6.60
N ARG A 169 -13.74 -10.11 -7.33
CA ARG A 169 -14.23 -9.73 -8.66
C ARG A 169 -13.22 -9.98 -9.76
N GLY A 170 -11.93 -10.05 -9.41
CA GLY A 170 -10.87 -10.40 -10.33
C GLY A 170 -9.49 -10.11 -9.74
N GLU A 171 -8.49 -10.72 -10.36
CA GLU A 171 -7.08 -10.50 -10.07
C GLU A 171 -6.32 -10.48 -11.40
N ALA A 172 -5.26 -9.66 -11.48
CA ALA A 172 -4.35 -9.64 -12.61
C ALA A 172 -2.92 -9.37 -12.14
N THR A 173 -1.94 -10.02 -12.77
CA THR A 173 -0.54 -9.58 -12.72
C THR A 173 -0.42 -8.28 -13.50
N VAL A 174 0.05 -7.21 -12.85
CA VAL A 174 0.19 -5.87 -13.46
C VAL A 174 1.62 -5.56 -13.87
N LEU A 175 2.59 -6.21 -13.22
CA LEU A 175 3.99 -6.16 -13.60
C LEU A 175 4.61 -7.54 -13.32
N THR A 176 5.36 -8.06 -14.28
CA THR A 176 6.17 -9.26 -14.11
C THR A 176 7.58 -8.99 -14.62
N SER A 177 8.55 -9.37 -13.82
CA SER A 177 9.98 -9.39 -14.14
C SER A 177 10.57 -10.67 -13.55
N ASP A 178 11.82 -11.01 -13.90
CA ASP A 178 12.46 -12.26 -13.49
C ASP A 178 12.60 -12.38 -11.95
N GLY A 179 11.53 -12.82 -11.27
CA GLY A 179 11.47 -13.03 -9.82
C GLY A 179 10.81 -11.92 -9.00
N CYS A 180 10.35 -10.83 -9.62
CA CYS A 180 9.51 -9.82 -8.95
C CYS A 180 8.19 -9.64 -9.71
N GLU A 181 7.08 -9.96 -9.04
CA GLU A 181 5.73 -9.78 -9.55
C GLU A 181 4.94 -8.79 -8.72
N PHE A 182 4.18 -7.94 -9.40
CA PHE A 182 3.14 -7.14 -8.79
C PHE A 182 1.80 -7.56 -9.36
N PHE A 183 0.81 -7.57 -8.49
CA PHE A 183 -0.55 -7.93 -8.86
C PHE A 183 -1.53 -6.90 -8.35
N ALA A 184 -2.69 -6.85 -8.99
CA ALA A 184 -3.82 -6.13 -8.50
C ALA A 184 -5.01 -7.07 -8.33
N CYS A 185 -5.79 -6.88 -7.26
CA CYS A 185 -7.03 -7.60 -7.05
C CYS A 185 -8.17 -6.68 -6.65
N HIS A 186 -9.38 -7.06 -7.03
CA HIS A 186 -10.60 -6.31 -6.78
C HIS A 186 -11.56 -7.14 -5.92
N TRP A 187 -12.01 -6.56 -4.82
CA TRP A 187 -13.08 -7.07 -3.96
C TRP A 187 -14.22 -6.06 -3.89
N SER A 188 -15.47 -6.52 -3.90
CA SER A 188 -16.62 -5.63 -3.67
C SER A 188 -17.73 -6.35 -2.94
N ARG A 189 -18.60 -5.57 -2.29
CA ARG A 189 -19.92 -6.04 -1.86
C ARG A 189 -20.73 -6.59 -3.03
#